data_AF-A0A1G7C3R7-F1
#
_entry.id   AF-A0A1G7C3R7-F1
#
_cell.length_a   1.000
_cell.length_b   1.000
_cell.length_c   1.000
_cell.angle_alpha   90.00
_cell.angle_beta   90.00
_cell.angle_gamma   90.00
#
_symmetry.space_group_name_H-M   'P 1'
#
loop_
_entity.id
_entity.type
_entity.pdbx_description
1 polymer ?
#
loop_
_entity_poly.entity_id
_entity_poly.type
_entity_poly.pdbx_seq_one_letter_code
_entity_poly.pdbx_strand_id
1 'polypeptide(L)'
;MKYLIIGILALITITACTQPDNKNAGVKKDSLGANKPLPKAPAPVTDSAKLMHHLDSLPPVKFPYLSEWYNRTFPVIDLSEFKVKKLFDVKLKLIPTQAGGGAIDYNEADTTFNLTDSNYKAQWNLIAKTPRFMVVEVYGDGVQLVTLTYKLKVIDAINSAAAQGNNHWNANRQSVISKNLTIVLQHEYSVQVDDENHFDTETEEEQHWFINKNGYFREKINRRN
;
A
#
# COMPACT_ATOMS: atom_id res chain seq x y z
N MET A 1 31.61 11.25 -36.22
CA MET A 1 30.38 12.07 -36.34
C MET A 1 29.62 11.59 -37.57
N LYS A 2 28.44 11.00 -37.38
CA LYS A 2 27.54 10.59 -38.47
C LYS A 2 26.19 11.28 -38.23
N TYR A 3 25.89 12.29 -39.03
CA TYR A 3 24.55 12.86 -39.13
C TYR A 3 23.88 12.26 -40.36
N LEU A 4 22.64 11.79 -40.20
CA LEU A 4 21.71 11.73 -41.33
C LEU A 4 20.34 12.16 -40.82
N ILE A 5 19.98 13.39 -41.17
CA ILE A 5 18.61 13.89 -41.23
C ILE A 5 18.09 13.49 -42.61
N ILE A 6 16.84 13.03 -42.71
CA ILE A 6 15.85 13.47 -43.71
C ILE A 6 14.48 12.98 -43.21
N GLY A 7 13.63 13.94 -42.82
CA GLY A 7 12.19 13.75 -42.71
C GLY A 7 11.52 14.06 -44.04
N ILE A 8 10.37 13.42 -44.30
CA ILE A 8 9.43 13.86 -45.31
C ILE A 8 8.03 13.84 -44.69
N LEU A 9 7.46 15.04 -44.62
CA LEU A 9 6.11 15.40 -44.24
C LEU A 9 5.39 15.87 -45.52
N ALA A 10 4.24 15.30 -45.85
CA ALA A 10 3.22 15.90 -46.74
C ALA A 10 1.93 15.05 -46.60
N LEU A 11 0.98 15.44 -45.76
CA LEU A 11 -0.11 16.41 -46.01
C LEU A 11 -1.00 16.00 -47.20
N ILE A 12 -2.05 15.23 -46.90
CA ILE A 12 -3.14 14.93 -47.82
C ILE A 12 -4.14 16.07 -47.73
N THR A 13 -4.17 16.93 -48.75
CA THR A 13 -5.24 17.90 -48.99
C THR A 13 -6.38 17.20 -49.71
N ILE A 14 -7.56 17.15 -49.07
CA ILE A 14 -8.79 16.70 -49.73
C ILE A 14 -9.35 17.90 -50.50
N THR A 15 -9.20 17.87 -51.81
CA THR A 15 -9.83 18.79 -52.76
C THR A 15 -11.35 18.61 -52.72
N ALA A 16 -12.06 19.71 -52.42
CA ALA A 16 -13.48 19.84 -52.67
C ALA A 16 -13.71 19.94 -54.19
N CYS A 17 -14.53 19.05 -54.72
CA CYS A 17 -15.24 19.26 -55.98
C CYS A 17 -16.70 19.58 -55.64
N THR A 18 -17.07 20.85 -55.84
CA THR A 18 -18.46 21.30 -55.94
C THR A 18 -18.92 21.17 -57.39
N GLN A 19 -20.15 20.70 -57.58
CA GLN A 19 -20.97 20.94 -58.77
C GLN A 19 -22.45 20.59 -58.46
N PRO A 20 -23.43 21.10 -59.24
CA PRO A 20 -24.35 22.16 -58.82
C PRO A 20 -25.79 21.70 -58.53
N ASP A 21 -26.57 22.64 -58.02
CA ASP A 21 -28.00 22.59 -57.71
C ASP A 21 -28.86 21.83 -58.71
N ASN A 22 -29.69 20.92 -58.19
CA ASN A 22 -30.94 20.54 -58.82
C ASN A 22 -32.07 20.65 -57.79
N LYS A 23 -32.97 21.60 -58.05
CA LYS A 23 -34.24 21.77 -57.35
C LYS A 23 -35.12 20.56 -57.65
N ASN A 24 -35.65 19.92 -56.61
CA ASN A 24 -36.97 19.30 -56.66
C ASN A 24 -37.65 19.46 -55.30
N ALA A 25 -38.80 20.12 -55.35
CA ALA A 25 -39.70 20.33 -54.22
C ALA A 25 -40.43 19.02 -53.89
N GLY A 26 -40.65 18.77 -52.60
CA GLY A 26 -41.62 17.75 -52.19
C GLY A 26 -41.45 17.22 -50.77
N VAL A 27 -42.36 17.68 -49.90
CA VAL A 27 -42.91 16.98 -48.73
C VAL A 27 -42.16 17.10 -47.38
N LYS A 28 -42.91 17.68 -46.43
CA LYS A 28 -42.66 17.89 -45.00
C LYS A 28 -42.21 16.63 -44.25
N LYS A 29 -41.39 16.82 -43.22
CA LYS A 29 -41.57 16.19 -41.90
C LYS A 29 -41.05 17.11 -40.81
N ASP A 30 -41.95 17.46 -39.91
CA ASP A 30 -41.68 18.21 -38.70
C ASP A 30 -40.65 17.47 -37.82
N SER A 31 -39.80 18.29 -37.19
CA SER A 31 -38.99 18.02 -35.99
C SER A 31 -38.91 16.57 -35.48
N LEU A 32 -37.76 15.93 -35.70
CA LEU A 32 -37.25 14.90 -34.78
C LEU A 32 -35.98 15.46 -34.13
N GLY A 33 -36.01 15.52 -32.80
CA GLY A 33 -35.11 16.30 -31.96
C GLY A 33 -33.64 16.12 -32.30
N ALA A 34 -32.89 17.22 -32.15
CA ALA A 34 -31.44 17.18 -32.08
C ALA A 34 -31.03 16.07 -31.11
N ASN A 35 -30.41 15.02 -31.64
CA ASN A 35 -29.76 13.99 -30.85
C ASN A 35 -28.81 14.69 -29.87
N LYS A 36 -29.20 14.79 -28.60
CA LYS A 36 -28.25 15.11 -27.54
C LYS A 36 -27.10 14.10 -27.69
N PRO A 37 -25.83 14.54 -27.72
CA PRO A 37 -24.71 13.60 -27.67
C PRO A 37 -24.95 12.67 -26.48
N LEU A 38 -24.94 11.36 -26.72
CA LEU A 38 -24.91 10.41 -25.60
C LEU A 38 -23.77 10.85 -24.68
N PRO A 39 -24.00 10.97 -23.35
CA PRO A 39 -22.93 11.30 -22.44
C PRO A 39 -21.79 10.32 -22.69
N LYS A 40 -20.62 10.86 -23.03
CA LYS A 40 -19.40 10.07 -23.17
C LYS A 40 -19.31 9.18 -21.93
N ALA A 41 -19.22 7.87 -22.16
CA ALA A 41 -18.96 6.94 -21.07
C ALA A 41 -17.81 7.51 -20.23
N PRO A 42 -17.94 7.52 -18.88
CA PRO A 42 -16.89 8.03 -18.03
C PRO A 42 -15.57 7.38 -18.43
N ALA A 43 -14.53 8.19 -18.63
CA ALA A 43 -13.22 7.65 -18.93
C ALA A 43 -12.84 6.61 -17.86
N PRO A 44 -12.25 5.46 -18.25
CA PRO A 44 -11.91 4.42 -17.29
C PRO A 44 -11.03 5.01 -16.18
N VAL A 45 -11.47 4.83 -14.94
CA VAL A 45 -10.77 5.30 -13.75
C VAL A 45 -9.41 4.61 -13.67
N THR A 46 -8.35 5.37 -13.40
CA THR A 46 -7.00 4.80 -13.27
C THR A 46 -6.91 3.82 -12.09
N ASP A 47 -6.02 2.83 -12.17
CA ASP A 47 -5.77 1.87 -11.08
C ASP A 47 -5.58 2.56 -9.72
N SER A 48 -4.86 3.68 -9.70
CA SER A 48 -4.62 4.46 -8.49
C SER A 48 -5.91 5.05 -7.92
N ALA A 49 -6.79 5.60 -8.76
CA ALA A 49 -8.04 6.16 -8.29
C ALA A 49 -9.02 5.07 -7.80
N LYS A 50 -9.03 3.88 -8.43
CA LYS A 50 -9.79 2.72 -7.94
C LYS A 50 -9.31 2.29 -6.56
N LEU A 51 -7.99 2.16 -6.38
CA LEU A 51 -7.41 1.79 -5.10
C LEU A 51 -7.72 2.83 -4.03
N MET A 52 -7.62 4.12 -4.37
CA MET A 52 -7.97 5.18 -3.44
C MET A 52 -9.43 5.15 -3.01
N HIS A 53 -10.35 4.84 -3.92
CA HIS A 53 -11.74 4.68 -3.57
C HIS A 53 -11.95 3.57 -2.52
N HIS A 54 -11.27 2.42 -2.67
CA HIS A 54 -11.33 1.36 -1.67
C HIS A 54 -10.71 1.80 -0.33
N LEU A 55 -9.56 2.46 -0.35
CA LEU A 55 -8.87 2.88 0.87
C LEU A 55 -9.58 4.00 1.62
N ASP A 56 -10.21 4.93 0.90
CA ASP A 56 -10.97 6.03 1.48
C ASP A 56 -12.29 5.57 2.12
N SER A 57 -12.75 4.36 1.76
CA SER A 57 -13.91 3.72 2.42
C SER A 57 -13.57 3.05 3.75
N LEU A 58 -12.28 2.91 4.07
CA LEU A 58 -11.85 2.28 5.31
C LEU A 58 -12.04 3.21 6.53
N PRO A 59 -12.33 2.66 7.71
CA PRO A 59 -12.38 3.44 8.94
C PRO A 59 -11.04 4.18 9.16
N PRO A 60 -11.07 5.48 9.51
CA PRO A 60 -9.85 6.20 9.80
C PRO A 60 -9.22 5.71 11.12
N VAL A 61 -7.89 5.64 11.15
CA VAL A 61 -7.16 5.38 12.39
C VAL A 61 -7.11 6.63 13.28
N LYS A 62 -7.09 6.42 14.60
CA LYS A 62 -6.79 7.46 15.58
C LYS A 62 -5.32 7.38 15.95
N PHE A 63 -4.72 8.55 16.16
CA PHE A 63 -3.33 8.68 16.59
C PHE A 63 -3.23 9.07 18.08
N PRO A 64 -2.24 8.56 18.84
CA PRO A 64 -1.27 7.54 18.43
C PRO A 64 -1.95 6.20 18.11
N TYR A 65 -1.52 5.56 17.03
CA TYR A 65 -2.08 4.30 16.58
C TYR A 65 -1.23 3.16 17.16
N LEU A 66 -1.87 2.26 17.90
CA LEU A 66 -1.21 1.10 18.48
C LEU A 66 -1.36 -0.10 17.54
N SER A 67 -0.21 -0.68 17.19
CA SER A 67 -0.09 -1.88 16.39
C SER A 67 0.27 -3.06 17.31
N GLU A 68 -0.68 -3.95 17.58
CA GLU A 68 -0.50 -5.19 18.36
C GLU A 68 -0.74 -6.45 17.52
N TRP A 69 -0.23 -7.61 17.88
CA TRP A 69 -0.47 -8.82 17.07
C TRP A 69 -1.88 -9.43 17.31
N TYR A 70 -2.43 -9.29 18.52
CA TYR A 70 -3.63 -10.00 18.98
C TYR A 70 -4.92 -9.17 18.86
N ASN A 71 -6.08 -9.84 18.81
CA ASN A 71 -7.44 -9.26 18.88
C ASN A 71 -7.76 -8.12 17.88
N ARG A 72 -7.33 -8.27 16.63
CA ARG A 72 -7.50 -7.25 15.59
C ARG A 72 -8.69 -7.51 14.68
N THR A 73 -9.45 -6.46 14.39
CA THR A 73 -10.48 -6.47 13.34
C THR A 73 -10.04 -5.56 12.21
N PHE A 74 -9.32 -6.12 11.23
CA PHE A 74 -8.96 -5.38 10.02
C PHE A 74 -10.09 -5.46 9.01
N PRO A 75 -10.49 -4.34 8.39
CA PRO A 75 -11.45 -4.38 7.32
C PRO A 75 -10.87 -5.19 6.15
N VAL A 76 -11.72 -6.04 5.58
CA VAL A 76 -11.36 -6.81 4.39
C VAL A 76 -11.61 -5.93 3.17
N ILE A 77 -10.57 -5.73 2.37
CA ILE A 77 -10.67 -5.09 1.05
C ILE A 77 -10.57 -6.15 -0.05
N ASP A 78 -11.24 -5.87 -1.16
CA ASP A 78 -11.14 -6.66 -2.38
C ASP A 78 -10.16 -6.00 -3.36
N LEU A 79 -9.11 -6.71 -3.70
CA LEU A 79 -8.07 -6.28 -4.65
C LEU A 79 -8.09 -7.11 -5.94
N SER A 80 -9.16 -7.86 -6.21
CA SER A 80 -9.31 -8.70 -7.41
C SER A 80 -9.29 -7.89 -8.71
N GLU A 81 -9.71 -6.61 -8.68
CA GLU A 81 -9.56 -5.68 -9.81
C GLU A 81 -8.10 -5.44 -10.20
N PHE A 82 -7.16 -5.69 -9.28
CA PHE A 82 -5.72 -5.52 -9.48
C PHE A 82 -4.99 -6.84 -9.73
N LYS A 83 -5.69 -7.94 -10.01
CA LYS A 83 -5.09 -9.29 -10.21
C LYS A 83 -3.99 -9.37 -11.27
N VAL A 84 -3.95 -8.41 -12.20
CA VAL A 84 -2.90 -8.28 -13.24
C VAL A 84 -1.60 -7.67 -12.70
N LYS A 85 -1.60 -7.14 -11.48
CA LYS A 85 -0.40 -6.67 -10.77
C LYS A 85 0.22 -7.83 -9.99
N LYS A 86 1.51 -7.73 -9.72
CA LYS A 86 2.18 -8.64 -8.78
C LYS A 86 1.76 -8.26 -7.35
N LEU A 87 0.88 -9.06 -6.75
CA LEU A 87 0.38 -8.90 -5.37
C LEU A 87 0.88 -9.99 -4.43
N PHE A 88 1.50 -11.03 -4.98
CA PHE A 88 2.08 -12.16 -4.25
C PHE A 88 3.59 -12.13 -4.34
N ASP A 89 4.23 -12.78 -3.38
CA ASP A 89 5.68 -12.92 -3.27
C ASP A 89 6.41 -11.57 -3.47
N VAL A 90 5.87 -10.53 -2.85
CA VAL A 90 6.41 -9.19 -2.95
C VAL A 90 7.64 -9.14 -2.07
N LYS A 91 8.81 -8.94 -2.70
CA LYS A 91 10.08 -8.86 -1.98
C LYS A 91 10.07 -7.65 -1.07
N LEU A 92 10.51 -7.84 0.17
CA LEU A 92 10.84 -6.77 1.10
C LEU A 92 12.07 -7.17 1.92
N LYS A 93 12.77 -6.16 2.42
CA LYS A 93 13.85 -6.35 3.40
C LYS A 93 13.28 -6.09 4.78
N LEU A 94 13.35 -7.08 5.67
CA LEU A 94 13.01 -6.89 7.07
C LEU A 94 14.17 -6.23 7.81
N ILE A 95 13.82 -5.52 8.87
CA ILE A 95 14.78 -4.85 9.75
C ILE A 95 14.99 -5.75 10.97
N PRO A 96 16.21 -6.25 11.23
CA PRO A 96 16.45 -7.14 12.34
C PRO A 96 16.13 -6.50 13.68
N THR A 97 15.56 -7.26 14.60
CA THR A 97 15.39 -6.85 15.98
C THR A 97 15.67 -8.03 16.92
N GLN A 98 16.39 -7.78 18.01
CA GLN A 98 16.54 -8.77 19.08
C GLN A 98 15.53 -8.44 20.17
N ALA A 99 14.96 -9.47 20.79
CA ALA A 99 14.06 -9.36 21.93
C ALA A 99 14.27 -10.55 22.87
N GLY A 100 14.96 -10.33 23.99
CA GLY A 100 15.10 -11.25 25.12
C GLY A 100 15.74 -12.59 24.79
N GLY A 101 16.94 -12.60 24.17
CA GLY A 101 17.59 -13.83 23.70
C GLY A 101 16.85 -14.55 22.55
N GLY A 102 15.59 -14.21 22.29
CA GLY A 102 14.83 -14.49 21.09
C GLY A 102 15.09 -13.43 20.01
N ALA A 103 14.70 -13.75 18.77
CA ALA A 103 15.10 -12.95 17.63
C ALA A 103 13.92 -12.77 16.67
N ILE A 104 13.38 -11.55 16.63
CA ILE A 104 12.29 -11.16 15.75
C ILE A 104 12.92 -10.51 14.52
N ASP A 105 12.67 -11.05 13.32
CA ASP A 105 13.28 -10.57 12.06
C ASP A 105 14.81 -10.78 11.96
N TYR A 106 15.37 -11.71 12.73
CA TYR A 106 16.83 -11.94 12.81
C TYR A 106 17.50 -12.30 11.49
N ASN A 107 16.75 -12.91 10.56
CA ASN A 107 17.24 -13.14 9.23
C ASN A 107 17.04 -11.88 8.39
N GLU A 108 18.13 -11.13 8.19
CA GLU A 108 18.27 -10.05 7.19
C GLU A 108 17.99 -10.48 5.72
N ALA A 109 17.60 -11.74 5.51
CA ALA A 109 17.30 -12.28 4.21
C ALA A 109 16.13 -11.56 3.55
N ASP A 110 16.22 -11.39 2.23
CA ASP A 110 15.08 -11.00 1.40
C ASP A 110 13.92 -11.96 1.70
N THR A 111 12.88 -11.45 2.34
CA THR A 111 11.64 -12.18 2.54
C THR A 111 10.61 -11.75 1.52
N THR A 112 9.55 -12.53 1.41
CA THR A 112 8.41 -12.21 0.59
C THR A 112 7.16 -12.17 1.45
N PHE A 113 6.27 -11.24 1.13
CA PHE A 113 4.93 -11.21 1.71
C PHE A 113 3.88 -11.09 0.60
N ASN A 114 2.67 -11.50 0.93
CA ASN A 114 1.53 -11.34 0.06
C ASN A 114 0.71 -10.13 0.49
N LEU A 115 0.38 -9.27 -0.45
CA LEU A 115 -0.51 -8.13 -0.24
C LEU A 115 -1.98 -8.58 -0.10
N THR A 116 -2.30 -9.80 -0.55
CA THR A 116 -3.64 -10.41 -0.55
C THR A 116 -3.57 -11.92 -0.33
N ASP A 117 -4.69 -12.54 0.02
CA ASP A 117 -4.87 -13.99 -0.12
C ASP A 117 -5.01 -14.42 -1.59
N SER A 118 -5.16 -15.73 -1.81
CA SER A 118 -5.35 -16.34 -3.14
C SER A 118 -6.68 -15.95 -3.82
N ASN A 119 -7.63 -15.40 -3.07
CA ASN A 119 -8.89 -14.85 -3.58
C ASN A 119 -8.82 -13.32 -3.79
N TYR A 120 -7.61 -12.74 -3.70
CA TYR A 120 -7.34 -11.30 -3.79
C TYR A 120 -8.05 -10.48 -2.70
N LYS A 121 -8.40 -11.09 -1.58
CA LYS A 121 -8.89 -10.41 -0.39
C LYS A 121 -7.73 -10.05 0.51
N ALA A 122 -7.77 -8.89 1.13
CA ALA A 122 -6.73 -8.48 2.04
C ALA A 122 -7.29 -7.82 3.28
N GLN A 123 -6.69 -8.10 4.42
CA GLN A 123 -6.99 -7.44 5.69
C GLN A 123 -6.03 -6.28 5.85
N TRP A 124 -6.48 -5.08 5.54
CA TRP A 124 -5.66 -3.88 5.52
C TRP A 124 -6.23 -2.82 6.44
N ASN A 125 -5.35 -2.03 7.07
CA ASN A 125 -5.72 -0.80 7.72
C ASN A 125 -4.95 0.38 7.09
N LEU A 126 -5.65 1.47 6.76
CA LEU A 126 -5.01 2.64 6.17
C LEU A 126 -4.48 3.55 7.29
N ILE A 127 -3.16 3.56 7.47
CA ILE A 127 -2.51 4.37 8.50
C ILE A 127 -2.37 5.83 8.04
N ALA A 128 -1.87 6.04 6.83
CA ALA A 128 -1.66 7.39 6.31
C ALA A 128 -1.61 7.46 4.79
N LYS A 129 -1.90 8.64 4.26
CA LYS A 129 -1.74 9.00 2.85
C LYS A 129 -0.79 10.18 2.73
N THR A 130 0.16 10.10 1.82
CA THR A 130 1.07 11.21 1.47
C THR A 130 0.96 11.50 -0.03
N PRO A 131 1.46 12.62 -0.56
CA PRO A 131 1.41 12.86 -2.00
C PRO A 131 2.11 11.80 -2.87
N ARG A 132 3.03 11.00 -2.30
CA ARG A 132 3.87 10.05 -3.05
C ARG A 132 3.56 8.58 -2.79
N PHE A 133 3.10 8.28 -1.57
CA PHE A 133 2.88 6.92 -1.11
C PHE A 133 1.78 6.90 -0.05
N MET A 134 1.28 5.70 0.21
CA MET A 134 0.39 5.40 1.34
C MET A 134 1.12 4.47 2.31
N VAL A 135 0.71 4.53 3.57
CA VAL A 135 1.16 3.64 4.63
C VAL A 135 -0.05 2.80 5.01
N VAL A 136 0.07 1.49 4.86
CA VAL A 136 -0.95 0.53 5.24
C VAL A 136 -0.36 -0.48 6.20
N GLU A 137 -1.19 -0.97 7.08
CA GLU A 137 -0.88 -2.12 7.89
C GLU A 137 -1.56 -3.33 7.27
N VAL A 138 -0.81 -4.40 7.06
CA VAL A 138 -1.26 -5.65 6.42
C VAL A 138 -1.17 -6.76 7.46
N TYR A 139 -2.25 -7.54 7.57
CA TYR A 139 -2.28 -8.72 8.43
C TYR A 139 -1.96 -9.99 7.63
N GLY A 140 -1.04 -10.79 8.15
CA GLY A 140 -0.60 -12.08 7.61
C GLY A 140 -0.03 -12.96 8.73
N ASP A 141 1.18 -13.51 8.56
CA ASP A 141 1.92 -14.28 9.59
C ASP A 141 2.45 -13.41 10.77
N GLY A 142 1.95 -12.18 10.85
CA GLY A 142 2.34 -11.09 11.72
C GLY A 142 1.64 -9.83 11.24
N VAL A 143 2.02 -8.68 11.79
CA VAL A 143 1.49 -7.40 11.31
C VAL A 143 2.60 -6.61 10.64
N GLN A 144 2.48 -6.37 9.34
CA GLN A 144 3.45 -5.60 8.57
C GLN A 144 2.94 -4.17 8.36
N LEU A 145 3.77 -3.20 8.69
CA LEU A 145 3.58 -1.81 8.28
C LEU A 145 4.32 -1.58 6.97
N VAL A 146 3.57 -1.34 5.90
CA VAL A 146 4.05 -1.32 4.53
C VAL A 146 3.85 0.06 3.92
N THR A 147 4.89 0.59 3.29
CA THR A 147 4.78 1.79 2.44
C THR A 147 4.64 1.37 0.97
N LEU A 148 3.59 1.88 0.34
CA LEU A 148 3.20 1.51 -1.03
C LEU A 148 3.01 2.76 -1.88
N THR A 149 3.40 2.70 -3.14
CA THR A 149 2.89 3.65 -4.13
C THR A 149 1.40 3.42 -4.38
N TYR A 150 0.71 4.42 -4.90
CA TYR A 150 -0.69 4.31 -5.37
C TYR A 150 -0.90 3.35 -6.56
N LYS A 151 0.15 2.65 -7.01
CA LYS A 151 0.09 1.61 -8.04
C LYS A 151 0.42 0.22 -7.46
N LEU A 152 0.29 0.06 -6.14
CA LEU A 152 0.55 -1.19 -5.41
C LEU A 152 1.99 -1.70 -5.52
N LYS A 153 2.96 -0.79 -5.73
CA LYS A 153 4.38 -1.12 -5.62
C LYS A 153 4.87 -0.85 -4.21
N VAL A 154 5.42 -1.85 -3.55
CA VAL A 154 6.09 -1.72 -2.24
C VAL A 154 7.34 -0.87 -2.37
N ILE A 155 7.51 0.04 -1.43
CA ILE A 155 8.69 0.88 -1.26
C ILE A 155 9.55 0.28 -0.15
N ASP A 156 8.94 0.04 1.02
CA ASP A 156 9.62 -0.47 2.20
C ASP A 156 8.58 -1.11 3.15
N ALA A 157 9.03 -1.96 4.08
CA ALA A 157 8.15 -2.58 5.05
C ALA A 157 8.91 -2.93 6.33
N ILE A 158 8.21 -2.83 7.46
CA ILE A 158 8.66 -3.39 8.73
C ILE A 158 7.58 -4.25 9.31
N ASN A 159 7.98 -5.15 10.17
CA ASN A 159 7.10 -6.02 10.90
C ASN A 159 6.78 -5.21 12.17
N SER A 160 5.58 -4.66 12.26
CA SER A 160 5.20 -3.61 13.24
C SER A 160 4.60 -4.17 14.51
N ALA A 161 4.08 -5.40 14.45
CA ALA A 161 3.75 -6.20 15.61
C ALA A 161 4.03 -7.67 15.29
N ALA A 162 4.64 -8.37 16.24
CA ALA A 162 4.97 -9.79 16.11
C ALA A 162 5.04 -10.41 17.50
N ALA A 163 4.78 -11.72 17.58
CA ALA A 163 4.94 -12.49 18.79
C ALA A 163 5.68 -13.79 18.43
N GLN A 164 6.59 -14.21 19.29
CA GLN A 164 7.29 -15.49 19.18
C GLN A 164 7.50 -16.05 20.59
N GLY A 165 7.43 -17.37 20.74
CA GLY A 165 7.66 -17.98 22.04
C GLY A 165 7.36 -19.47 22.05
N ASN A 166 7.48 -20.05 23.23
CA ASN A 166 7.04 -21.39 23.57
C ASN A 166 6.46 -21.39 25.00
N ASN A 167 6.31 -22.56 25.60
CA ASN A 167 5.73 -22.68 26.95
C ASN A 167 6.59 -22.04 28.06
N HIS A 168 7.88 -21.80 27.82
CA HIS A 168 8.84 -21.33 28.82
C HIS A 168 9.31 -19.90 28.60
N TRP A 169 9.04 -19.30 27.45
CA TRP A 169 9.37 -17.91 27.17
C TRP A 169 8.48 -17.34 26.06
N ASN A 170 8.28 -16.03 26.08
CA ASN A 170 7.68 -15.31 24.96
C ASN A 170 8.41 -13.98 24.72
N ALA A 171 8.36 -13.51 23.50
CA ALA A 171 8.85 -12.22 23.06
C ALA A 171 7.75 -11.58 22.21
N ASN A 172 7.37 -10.37 22.57
CA ASN A 172 6.33 -9.61 21.90
C ASN A 172 6.88 -8.28 21.43
N ARG A 173 6.50 -7.90 20.22
CA ARG A 173 6.69 -6.56 19.70
C ARG A 173 5.35 -5.92 19.41
N GLN A 174 5.21 -4.68 19.85
CA GLN A 174 4.16 -3.79 19.43
C GLN A 174 4.78 -2.49 18.90
N SER A 175 3.99 -1.71 18.18
CA SER A 175 4.43 -0.38 17.76
C SER A 175 3.42 0.72 18.01
N VAL A 176 3.94 1.85 18.45
CA VAL A 176 3.18 3.09 18.62
C VAL A 176 3.51 4.02 17.46
N ILE A 177 2.54 4.27 16.61
CA ILE A 177 2.69 5.10 15.42
C ILE A 177 2.11 6.48 15.71
N SER A 178 2.92 7.52 15.56
CA SER A 178 2.51 8.92 15.70
C SER A 178 2.01 9.50 14.37
N LYS A 179 1.21 10.57 14.44
CA LYS A 179 0.65 11.25 13.25
C LYS A 179 1.72 11.74 12.26
N ASN A 180 2.91 12.07 12.75
CA ASN A 180 4.06 12.48 11.94
C ASN A 180 4.85 11.29 11.35
N LEU A 181 4.30 10.06 11.42
CA LEU A 181 4.93 8.82 10.98
C LEU A 181 6.24 8.48 11.70
N THR A 182 6.41 8.98 12.91
CA THR A 182 7.37 8.40 13.88
C THR A 182 6.76 7.12 14.44
N ILE A 183 7.57 6.07 14.54
CA ILE A 183 7.19 4.74 14.98
C ILE A 183 8.10 4.40 16.14
N VAL A 184 7.51 4.01 17.27
CA VAL A 184 8.26 3.48 18.42
C VAL A 184 7.97 1.99 18.46
N LEU A 185 9.00 1.16 18.27
CA LEU A 185 8.92 -0.28 18.46
C LEU A 185 9.23 -0.58 19.91
N GLN A 186 8.27 -1.19 20.60
CA GLN A 186 8.39 -1.59 22.00
C GLN A 186 8.48 -3.10 22.05
N HIS A 187 9.48 -3.60 22.78
CA HIS A 187 9.77 -5.01 22.90
C HIS A 187 9.56 -5.43 24.34
N GLU A 188 8.84 -6.51 24.53
CA GLU A 188 8.62 -7.15 25.82
C GLU A 188 9.08 -8.60 25.71
N TYR A 189 9.79 -9.06 26.72
CA TYR A 189 10.22 -10.44 26.85
C TYR A 189 9.77 -10.98 28.19
N SER A 190 9.21 -12.18 28.22
CA SER A 190 8.94 -12.90 29.46
C SER A 190 9.55 -14.29 29.46
N VAL A 191 10.03 -14.74 30.62
CA VAL A 191 10.60 -16.07 30.83
C VAL A 191 9.98 -16.73 32.06
N GLN A 192 9.68 -18.02 31.96
CA GLN A 192 9.17 -18.81 33.07
C GLN A 192 10.28 -18.99 34.12
N VAL A 193 9.97 -18.68 35.38
CA VAL A 193 10.94 -18.73 36.48
C VAL A 193 10.75 -19.92 37.42
N ASP A 194 9.63 -20.63 37.32
CA ASP A 194 9.35 -21.82 38.12
C ASP A 194 8.38 -22.81 37.45
N ASP A 195 8.21 -23.98 38.05
CA ASP A 195 7.35 -25.06 37.56
C ASP A 195 5.84 -24.76 37.72
N GLU A 196 5.47 -23.66 38.39
CA GLU A 196 4.08 -23.21 38.57
C GLU A 196 3.62 -22.26 37.45
N ASN A 197 4.48 -22.02 36.45
CA ASN A 197 4.27 -21.10 35.33
C ASN A 197 4.21 -19.62 35.76
N HIS A 198 4.94 -19.22 36.79
CA HIS A 198 5.20 -17.80 36.99
C HIS A 198 6.22 -17.30 35.95
N PHE A 199 5.97 -16.11 35.42
CA PHE A 199 6.82 -15.47 34.42
C PHE A 199 7.39 -14.16 34.97
N ASP A 200 8.68 -13.93 34.75
CA ASP A 200 9.31 -12.63 34.90
C ASP A 200 9.32 -11.92 33.55
N THR A 201 9.07 -10.61 33.53
CA THR A 201 8.89 -9.82 32.31
C THR A 201 9.84 -8.63 32.30
N GLU A 202 10.59 -8.50 31.21
CA GLU A 202 11.48 -7.38 30.92
C GLU A 202 10.97 -6.59 29.70
N THR A 203 10.89 -5.27 29.82
CA THR A 203 10.67 -4.38 28.68
C THR A 203 12.03 -3.90 28.17
N GLU A 204 12.38 -4.24 26.94
CA GLU A 204 13.65 -3.84 26.33
C GLU A 204 13.59 -2.42 25.73
N GLU A 205 14.77 -1.88 25.38
CA GLU A 205 14.90 -0.53 24.81
C GLU A 205 13.97 -0.28 23.62
N GLU A 206 13.31 0.88 23.65
CA GLU A 206 12.47 1.35 22.56
C GLU A 206 13.34 1.71 21.34
N GLN A 207 12.99 1.14 20.17
CA GLN A 207 13.63 1.55 18.92
C GLN A 207 12.78 2.60 18.22
N HIS A 208 13.40 3.73 17.90
CA HIS A 208 12.71 4.84 17.25
C HIS A 208 12.97 4.84 15.74
N TRP A 209 11.90 4.73 14.99
CA TRP A 209 11.88 4.75 13.53
C TRP A 209 11.05 5.92 13.01
N PHE A 210 11.27 6.31 11.77
CA PHE A 210 10.39 7.23 11.06
C PHE A 210 10.32 6.90 9.57
N ILE A 211 9.20 7.23 8.94
CA ILE A 211 9.03 7.12 7.50
C ILE A 211 9.45 8.43 6.85
N ASN A 212 10.47 8.40 5.99
CA ASN A 212 10.95 9.59 5.31
C ASN A 212 10.03 10.01 4.15
N LYS A 213 10.31 11.17 3.53
CA LYS A 213 9.52 11.74 2.41
C LYS A 213 9.40 10.85 1.16
N ASN A 214 10.23 9.82 1.04
CA ASN A 214 10.23 8.88 -0.08
C ASN A 214 9.58 7.54 0.29
N GLY A 215 9.10 7.37 1.53
CA GLY A 215 8.43 6.16 1.99
C GLY A 215 9.35 5.13 2.62
N TYR A 216 10.64 5.41 2.83
CA TYR A 216 11.54 4.44 3.46
C TYR A 216 11.58 4.60 4.97
N PHE A 217 11.66 3.49 5.69
CA PHE A 217 11.87 3.45 7.13
C PHE A 217 13.32 3.81 7.46
N ARG A 218 13.51 4.66 8.46
CA ARG A 218 14.83 5.11 8.93
C ARG A 218 14.86 5.11 10.44
N GLU A 219 15.92 4.53 10.98
CA GLU A 219 16.17 4.57 12.41
C GLU A 219 16.61 5.98 12.82
N LYS A 220 16.04 6.48 13.90
CA LYS A 220 16.51 7.69 14.56
C LYS A 220 17.69 7.28 15.45
N ILE A 221 18.90 7.37 14.88
CA ILE A 221 20.12 7.12 15.64
C ILE A 221 20.20 8.17 16.77
N ASN A 222 19.97 7.74 18.01
CA ASN A 222 20.30 8.53 19.18
C ASN A 222 21.83 8.56 19.26
N ARG A 223 22.45 9.60 18.71
CA ARG A 223 23.86 9.89 19.00
C ARG A 223 23.95 10.24 20.49
N ARG A 224 24.23 9.24 21.34
CA ARG A 224 24.79 9.49 22.66
C ARG A 224 26.17 10.11 22.40
N ASN A 225 26.28 11.41 22.64
CA ASN A 225 27.57 12.12 22.70
C ASN A 225 28.29 11.74 23.99
#